data_AF-F5S5W1-F1
#
_entry.id   AF-F5S5W1-F1
#
_cell.length_a   1.000
_cell.length_b   1.000
_cell.length_c   1.000
_cell.angle_alpha   90.00
_cell.angle_beta   90.00
_cell.angle_gamma   90.00
#
_symmetry.space_group_name_H-M   'P 1'
#
loop_
_entity.id
_entity.type
_entity.pdbx_description
1 polymer ?
#
loop_
_entity_poly.entity_id
_entity_poly.type
_entity_poly.pdbx_seq_one_letter_code
_entity_poly.pdbx_strand_id
1 'polypeptide(L)'
;MLIAFILGFWCIWSANRDVNSLGESLGFTLMAIVIKSLMEWSGVPNLDNLTMAQWGILFVYVVVCLELTDRFSSSMALNMTIAVASALGYFFLGQYVFSAAGAATVNGWLS
;
A
#
# COMPACT_ATOMS: atom_id res chain seq x y z
N MET A 1 7.09 -8.22 0.32
CA MET A 1 8.27 -7.75 1.09
C MET A 1 8.82 -6.45 0.53
N LEU A 2 9.34 -6.42 -0.71
CA LEU A 2 9.94 -5.21 -1.31
C LEU A 2 8.99 -4.00 -1.37
N ILE A 3 7.73 -4.20 -1.77
CA ILE A 3 6.75 -3.11 -1.90
C ILE A 3 6.47 -2.42 -0.55
N ALA A 4 6.40 -3.19 0.54
CA ALA A 4 6.21 -2.63 1.88
C ALA A 4 7.38 -1.74 2.32
N PHE A 5 8.60 -2.16 1.99
CA PHE A 5 9.79 -1.33 2.20
C PHE A 5 9.76 -0.05 1.36
N ILE A 6 9.36 -0.16 0.08
CA ILE A 6 9.21 1.00 -0.81
C ILE A 6 8.19 1.99 -0.23
N LEU A 7 7.08 1.53 0.36
CA LEU A 7 6.10 2.42 1.01
C LEU A 7 6.71 3.18 2.19
N GLY A 8 7.47 2.50 3.04
CA GLY A 8 8.16 3.15 4.16
C GLY A 8 9.08 4.26 3.66
N PHE A 9 9.91 3.97 2.64
CA PHE A 9 10.75 4.98 2.00
C PHE A 9 9.92 6.11 1.35
N TRP A 10 8.79 5.79 0.72
CA TRP A 10 7.90 6.76 0.12
C TRP A 10 7.37 7.76 1.14
N CYS A 11 7.01 7.30 2.35
CA CYS A 11 6.60 8.17 3.45
C CYS A 11 7.74 9.10 3.89
N ILE A 12 8.97 8.59 4.00
CA ILE A 12 10.16 9.40 4.33
C ILE A 12 10.41 10.47 3.27
N TRP A 13 10.29 10.11 2.00
CA TRP A 13 10.47 11.03 0.89
C TRP A 13 9.36 12.10 0.83
N SER A 14 8.14 11.72 1.23
CA SER A 14 6.97 12.60 1.22
C SER A 14 6.91 13.56 2.41
N ALA A 15 7.67 13.28 3.47
CA ALA A 15 7.67 14.01 4.74
C ALA A 15 7.94 15.53 4.66
N ASN A 16 8.65 15.99 3.64
CA ASN A 16 9.11 17.39 3.50
C ASN A 16 8.47 18.12 2.30
N ARG A 17 7.37 17.61 1.75
CA ARG A 17 6.70 18.17 0.57
C ARG A 17 5.20 18.14 0.73
N ASP A 18 4.50 18.95 -0.07
CA ASP A 18 3.05 18.86 -0.19
C ASP A 18 2.67 17.53 -0.85
N VAL A 19 1.98 16.68 -0.12
CA VAL A 19 1.63 15.34 -0.57
C VAL A 19 0.25 15.35 -1.21
N ASN A 20 0.15 15.01 -2.49
CA ASN A 20 -1.14 14.67 -3.09
C ASN A 20 -1.47 13.21 -2.74
N SER A 21 -2.06 13.00 -1.56
CA SER A 21 -2.28 11.68 -0.97
C SER A 21 -3.01 10.71 -1.92
N LEU A 22 -4.04 11.17 -2.64
CA LEU A 22 -4.79 10.36 -3.60
C LEU A 22 -4.00 10.06 -4.89
N GLY A 23 -3.32 11.06 -5.46
CA GLY A 23 -2.57 10.88 -6.70
C GLY A 23 -1.33 10.00 -6.51
N GLU A 24 -0.59 10.23 -5.43
CA GLU A 24 0.62 9.48 -5.11
C GLU A 24 0.31 8.04 -4.69
N SER A 25 -0.76 7.81 -3.93
CA SER A 25 -1.18 6.46 -3.56
C SER A 25 -1.65 5.66 -4.76
N LEU A 26 -2.31 6.28 -5.75
CA LEU A 26 -2.65 5.65 -7.02
C LEU A 26 -1.38 5.25 -7.79
N GLY A 27 -0.43 6.19 -7.92
CA GLY A 27 0.86 5.92 -8.57
C GLY A 27 1.63 4.80 -7.88
N PHE A 28 1.66 4.81 -6.55
CA PHE A 28 2.27 3.75 -5.74
C PHE A 28 1.58 2.40 -5.96
N THR A 29 0.25 2.36 -5.98
CA THR A 29 -0.52 1.12 -6.13
C THR A 29 -0.32 0.52 -7.52
N LEU A 30 -0.36 1.33 -8.58
CA LEU A 30 -0.08 0.87 -9.94
C LEU A 30 1.36 0.34 -10.07
N MET A 31 2.33 1.04 -9.50
CA MET A 31 3.71 0.58 -9.46
C MET A 31 3.83 -0.75 -8.68
N ALA A 32 3.13 -0.88 -7.54
CA ALA A 32 3.11 -2.09 -6.73
C ALA A 32 2.54 -3.30 -7.50
N ILE A 33 1.48 -3.09 -8.29
CA ILE A 33 0.89 -4.13 -9.16
C ILE A 33 1.93 -4.62 -10.18
N VAL A 34 2.59 -3.69 -10.87
CA VAL A 34 3.62 -4.02 -11.88
C VAL A 34 4.83 -4.72 -11.26
N ILE A 35 5.30 -4.24 -10.10
CA ILE A 35 6.41 -4.88 -9.37
C ILE A 35 6.01 -6.30 -8.97
N LYS A 36 4.79 -6.51 -8.46
CA LYS A 36 4.32 -7.86 -8.07
C LYS A 36 4.29 -8.80 -9.27
N SER A 37 3.74 -8.37 -10.40
CA SER A 37 3.66 -9.22 -11.60
C SER A 37 5.05 -9.55 -12.16
N LEU A 38 6.00 -8.63 -12.09
CA LEU A 38 7.40 -8.89 -12.45
C LEU A 38 8.07 -9.86 -11.49
N MET A 39 7.84 -9.73 -10.18
CA MET A 39 8.42 -10.62 -9.16
C MET A 39 7.87 -12.04 -9.24
N GLU A 40 6.58 -12.19 -9.58
CA GLU A 40 5.90 -13.50 -9.68
C GLU A 40 6.09 -14.17 -11.04
N TRP A 41 6.75 -13.51 -12.00
CA TRP A 41 6.92 -13.97 -13.39
C TRP A 41 5.62 -14.41 -14.05
N SER A 42 4.49 -13.84 -13.62
CA SER A 42 3.14 -14.28 -13.99
C SER A 42 2.61 -13.65 -15.29
N GLY A 43 3.42 -12.82 -15.95
CA GLY A 43 2.98 -12.06 -17.13
C GLY A 43 2.13 -10.85 -16.76
N VAL A 44 1.03 -10.63 -17.49
CA VAL A 44 0.08 -9.52 -17.24
C VAL A 44 -0.69 -9.78 -15.94
N PRO A 45 -0.84 -8.79 -15.04
CA PRO A 45 -1.65 -8.94 -13.83
C PRO A 45 -3.08 -9.36 -14.18
N ASN A 46 -3.56 -10.46 -13.60
CA ASN A 46 -4.98 -10.78 -13.67
C ASN A 46 -5.74 -9.87 -12.69
N LEU A 47 -6.67 -9.08 -13.21
CA LEU A 47 -7.47 -8.11 -12.47
C LEU A 47 -8.94 -8.57 -12.46
N ASP A 48 -9.20 -9.68 -11.78
CA ASP A 48 -10.57 -10.07 -11.45
C ASP A 48 -11.15 -9.17 -10.34
N ASN A 49 -12.47 -9.23 -10.14
CA ASN A 49 -13.15 -8.37 -9.16
C ASN A 49 -12.56 -8.52 -7.73
N LEU A 50 -12.12 -9.73 -7.38
CA LEU A 50 -11.52 -10.02 -6.08
C LEU A 50 -10.15 -9.35 -5.94
N THR A 51 -9.24 -9.56 -6.88
CA THR A 51 -7.90 -8.97 -6.87
C THR A 51 -7.95 -7.45 -6.98
N MET A 52 -8.88 -6.90 -7.77
CA MET A 52 -9.12 -5.45 -7.79
C MET A 52 -9.55 -4.92 -6.42
N ALA A 53 -10.47 -5.60 -5.73
CA ALA A 53 -10.88 -5.22 -4.38
C ALA A 53 -9.72 -5.32 -3.37
N GLN A 54 -8.91 -6.38 -3.45
CA GLN A 54 -7.71 -6.56 -2.63
C GLN A 54 -6.72 -5.41 -2.81
N TRP A 55 -6.45 -5.01 -4.05
CA TRP A 55 -5.62 -3.85 -4.36
C TRP A 55 -6.25 -2.54 -3.94
N GLY A 56 -7.58 -2.41 -4.02
CA GLY A 56 -8.32 -1.26 -3.52
C GLY A 56 -8.17 -1.05 -2.01
N ILE A 57 -8.17 -2.13 -1.22
CA ILE A 57 -7.92 -2.06 0.23
C ILE A 57 -6.52 -1.53 0.51
N LEU A 58 -5.51 -2.04 -0.21
CA LEU A 58 -4.13 -1.59 -0.08
C LEU A 58 -3.96 -0.14 -0.54
N PHE A 59 -4.65 0.28 -1.59
CA PHE A 59 -4.69 1.68 -2.03
C PHE A 59 -5.21 2.60 -0.92
N VAL A 60 -6.36 2.27 -0.32
CA VAL A 60 -6.95 3.06 0.79
C VAL A 60 -5.96 3.14 1.96
N TYR A 61 -5.29 2.03 2.28
CA TYR A 61 -4.27 2.03 3.32
C TYR A 61 -3.11 2.99 3.00
N VAL A 62 -2.63 3.00 1.75
CA VAL A 62 -1.56 3.92 1.32
C VAL A 62 -2.02 5.37 1.38
N VAL A 63 -3.26 5.69 0.99
CA VAL A 63 -3.85 7.03 1.15
C VAL A 63 -3.76 7.48 2.61
N VAL A 64 -4.19 6.63 3.54
CA VAL A 64 -4.15 6.93 4.98
C VAL A 64 -2.71 7.15 5.45
N CYS A 65 -1.76 6.33 5.01
CA CYS A 65 -0.34 6.50 5.36
C CYS A 65 0.24 7.84 4.88
N LEU A 66 -0.11 8.25 3.67
CA LEU A 66 0.33 9.53 3.11
C LEU A 66 -0.35 10.72 3.78
N GLU A 67 -1.63 10.63 4.12
CA GLU A 67 -2.32 11.64 4.94
C GLU A 67 -1.72 11.77 6.34
N LEU A 68 -1.36 10.65 6.98
CA LEU A 68 -0.66 10.68 8.27
C LEU A 68 0.71 11.33 8.14
N THR A 69 1.42 11.06 7.05
CA THR A 69 2.71 11.69 6.76
C THR A 69 2.53 13.20 6.60
N ASP A 70 1.63 13.65 5.73
CA ASP A 70 1.38 15.08 5.48
C ASP A 70 1.01 15.84 6.77
N ARG A 71 0.20 15.24 7.65
CA ARG A 71 -0.31 15.91 8.86
C ARG A 71 0.63 15.88 10.06
N PHE A 72 1.39 14.80 10.25
CA PHE A 72 2.13 14.56 11.49
C PHE A 72 3.65 14.58 11.33
N SER A 73 4.16 14.76 10.10
CA SER A 73 5.59 14.80 9.77
C SER A 73 6.28 16.10 10.22
N SER A 74 6.28 16.36 11.52
CA SER A 74 6.87 17.58 12.12
C SER A 74 8.29 17.38 12.64
N SER A 75 8.74 16.14 12.83
CA SER A 75 10.08 15.82 13.32
C SER A 75 10.59 14.52 12.72
N MET A 76 11.91 14.42 12.55
CA MET A 76 12.54 13.22 11.98
C MET A 76 12.14 11.93 12.71
N ALA A 77 11.99 11.97 14.04
CA ALA A 77 11.57 10.81 14.83
C ALA A 77 10.13 10.36 14.50
N LEU A 78 9.20 11.31 14.33
CA LEU A 78 7.83 11.00 13.91
C LEU A 78 7.80 10.46 12.48
N ASN A 79 8.59 11.03 11.58
CA ASN A 79 8.67 10.61 10.18
C ASN A 79 9.15 9.16 10.08
N MET A 80 10.18 8.80 10.85
CA MET A 80 10.66 7.41 10.92
C MET A 80 9.60 6.48 11.52
N THR A 81 8.89 6.93 12.55
CA THR A 81 7.84 6.11 13.18
C THR A 81 6.69 5.83 12.22
N ILE A 82 6.20 6.86 11.52
CA ILE A 82 5.16 6.72 10.50
C ILE A 82 5.66 5.82 9.37
N ALA A 83 6.88 6.02 8.87
CA ALA A 83 7.44 5.19 7.81
C ALA A 83 7.52 3.70 8.19
N VAL A 84 7.98 3.39 9.41
CA VAL A 84 8.04 2.01 9.92
C VAL A 84 6.64 1.43 10.10
N ALA A 85 5.71 2.19 10.69
CA ALA A 85 4.33 1.75 10.87
C ALA A 85 3.63 1.50 9.52
N SER A 86 3.81 2.41 8.56
CA SER A 86 3.29 2.28 7.19
C SER A 86 3.80 1.02 6.53
N ALA A 87 5.12 0.76 6.59
CA ALA A 87 5.73 -0.42 6.01
C ALA A 87 5.24 -1.73 6.67
N LEU A 88 5.24 -1.79 8.01
CA LEU A 88 4.79 -2.97 8.75
C LEU A 88 3.30 -3.25 8.52
N GLY A 89 2.46 -2.23 8.62
CA GLY A 89 1.02 -2.39 8.41
C GLY A 89 0.69 -2.78 6.98
N TYR A 90 1.39 -2.23 5.97
CA TYR A 90 1.21 -2.67 4.57
C TYR A 90 1.61 -4.13 4.38
N PHE A 91 2.69 -4.56 5.04
CA PHE A 91 3.15 -5.93 4.99
C PHE A 91 2.12 -6.92 5.57
N PHE A 92 1.66 -6.67 6.80
CA PHE A 92 0.68 -7.55 7.45
C PHE A 92 -0.69 -7.51 6.75
N LEU A 93 -1.14 -6.32 6.33
CA LEU A 93 -2.38 -6.18 5.59
C LEU A 93 -2.30 -6.90 4.24
N GLY A 94 -1.21 -6.73 3.50
CA GLY A 94 -0.98 -7.44 2.25
C GLY A 94 -0.97 -8.96 2.43
N GLN A 95 -0.28 -9.47 3.46
CA GLN A 95 -0.30 -10.90 3.78
C GLN A 95 -1.71 -11.40 4.09
N TYR A 96 -2.48 -10.65 4.89
CA TYR A 96 -3.84 -11.03 5.25
C TYR A 96 -4.77 -11.01 4.04
N VAL A 97 -4.81 -9.90 3.31
CA VAL A 97 -5.74 -9.67 2.19
C VAL A 97 -5.53 -10.70 1.06
N PHE A 98 -4.29 -11.08 0.78
CA PHE A 98 -3.96 -12.12 -0.21
C PHE A 98 -3.93 -13.54 0.36
N SER A 99 -4.19 -13.74 1.66
CA SER A 99 -4.36 -15.08 2.24
C SER A 99 -5.72 -15.69 1.86
N ALA A 100 -5.88 -17.01 2.02
CA ALA A 100 -7.15 -17.69 1.77
C ALA A 100 -8.31 -17.12 2.62
N ALA A 101 -8.04 -16.79 3.90
CA ALA A 101 -9.04 -16.24 4.81
C ALA A 101 -9.44 -14.80 4.45
N GLY A 102 -8.45 -13.96 4.10
CA GLY A 102 -8.71 -12.60 3.64
C GLY A 102 -9.44 -12.58 2.30
N ALA A 103 -9.03 -13.40 1.35
CA ALA A 103 -9.70 -13.56 0.06
C ALA A 103 -11.16 -13.99 0.22
N ALA A 104 -11.46 -14.95 1.10
CA ALA A 104 -12.83 -15.35 1.39
C ALA A 104 -13.67 -14.20 1.99
N THR A 105 -13.07 -13.40 2.87
CA THR A 105 -13.72 -12.23 3.49
C THR A 105 -14.05 -11.17 2.44
N VAL A 106 -13.07 -10.80 1.61
CA VAL A 106 -13.24 -9.79 0.55
C VAL A 106 -14.25 -10.27 -0.50
N ASN A 107 -14.20 -11.55 -0.85
CA ASN A 107 -15.16 -12.13 -1.79
C ASN A 107 -16.60 -12.09 -1.24
N GLY A 108 -16.78 -12.25 0.07
CA GLY A 108 -18.07 -12.08 0.74
C GLY A 108 -18.61 -10.64 0.74
N TRP A 109 -17.78 -9.63 0.42
CA TRP A 109 -18.24 -8.25 0.21
C TRP A 109 -18.63 -7.95 -1.24
N LEU A 110 -18.26 -8.83 -2.18
CA LEU A 110 -18.52 -8.68 -3.61
C LEU A 110 -19.78 -9.44 -4.08
N SER A 111 -20.34 -10.29 -3.22
CA SER A 111 -21.60 -11.03 -3.43
C SER A 111 -22.81 -10.25 -2.92
#